data_AF-A0A382JH52-F1
#
_entry.id   AF-A0A382JH52-F1
#
_cell.length_a   1.000
_cell.length_b   1.000
_cell.length_c   1.000
_cell.angle_alpha   90.00
_cell.angle_beta   90.00
_cell.angle_gamma   90.00
#
_symmetry.space_group_name_H-M   'P 1'
#
loop_
_entity.id
_entity.type
_entity.pdbx_description
1 polymer ?
#
loop_
_entity_poly.entity_id
_entity_poly.type
_entity_poly.pdbx_seq_one_letter_code
_entity_poly.pdbx_strand_id
1 'polypeptide(L)'
;EAKTANAKKEQESKNISTTEGNIEKKEQQIQELERQLAQERSNLSDQENNLIKHKEKHEEHNNDLDTANEKAAKNLADAAIRRKKFIDAMREKKYPRGLKLLPPSPAHTDNLSGNVKLNSLGDVHGWAPGLINWLHEKKLAKCMIARKILNAEMTTIEDSVYRRCFPDEMENYPLLQGLPSWINGSPYFADYDMPTRIHSIDLEWIGGPNDIFIQIGDMIDRADHSETVLELMRRLVWNANGSGFALIGNHENCVLTNDYERWKRDEDRSAYNDRGPGHHRFHISRNTYDEFSPENAAETRDKQDKLSRECFRSLRAHLSHFLLTQELAIRNSLEPDSLRRWKELTG
;
A
#
# COMPACT_ATOMS: atom_id res chain seq x y z
N GLU A 1 -69.66 84.08 -17.00
CA GLU A 1 -68.91 83.79 -15.75
C GLU A 1 -69.38 82.52 -15.05
N ALA A 2 -70.68 82.22 -14.93
CA ALA A 2 -71.18 81.00 -14.28
C ALA A 2 -70.79 79.66 -14.94
N LYS A 3 -70.65 79.61 -16.28
CA LYS A 3 -70.22 78.38 -16.99
C LYS A 3 -68.74 78.02 -16.75
N THR A 4 -67.88 79.02 -16.56
CA THR A 4 -66.44 78.85 -16.34
C THR A 4 -66.13 78.35 -14.92
N ALA A 5 -66.91 78.80 -13.93
CA ALA A 5 -66.79 78.35 -12.54
C ALA A 5 -67.22 76.88 -12.38
N ASN A 6 -68.24 76.43 -13.11
CA ASN A 6 -68.71 75.04 -13.04
C ASN A 6 -67.70 74.06 -13.68
N ALA A 7 -67.13 74.42 -14.83
CA ALA A 7 -66.08 73.62 -15.47
C ALA A 7 -64.80 73.51 -14.61
N LYS A 8 -64.43 74.57 -13.89
CA LYS A 8 -63.29 74.56 -12.97
C LYS A 8 -63.55 73.65 -11.76
N LYS A 9 -64.76 73.67 -11.21
CA LYS A 9 -65.18 72.81 -10.10
C LYS A 9 -65.23 71.33 -10.49
N GLU A 10 -65.65 71.05 -11.73
CA GLU A 10 -65.68 69.69 -12.28
C GLU A 10 -64.27 69.15 -12.58
N GLN A 11 -63.36 70.01 -13.04
CA GLN A 11 -61.93 69.69 -13.22
C GLN A 11 -61.23 69.44 -11.86
N GLU A 12 -61.51 70.27 -10.86
CA GLU A 12 -60.99 70.08 -9.50
C GLU A 12 -61.52 68.79 -8.86
N SER A 13 -62.80 68.46 -9.05
CA SER A 13 -63.38 67.20 -8.58
C SER A 13 -62.74 65.97 -9.24
N LYS A 14 -62.44 66.03 -10.55
CA LYS A 14 -61.68 64.98 -11.24
C LYS A 14 -60.24 64.84 -10.73
N ASN A 15 -59.58 65.96 -10.45
CA ASN A 15 -58.21 65.96 -9.90
C ASN A 15 -58.17 65.38 -8.48
N ILE A 16 -59.17 65.71 -7.64
CA ILE A 16 -59.32 65.15 -6.29
C ILE A 16 -59.54 63.64 -6.39
N SER A 17 -60.50 63.18 -7.19
CA SER A 17 -60.77 61.75 -7.37
C SER A 17 -59.56 60.98 -7.92
N THR A 18 -58.78 61.58 -8.84
CA THR A 18 -57.54 60.99 -9.35
C THR A 18 -56.45 60.91 -8.27
N THR A 19 -56.36 61.94 -7.41
CA THR A 19 -55.39 62.01 -6.31
C THR A 19 -55.75 61.00 -5.23
N GLU A 20 -57.03 60.88 -4.86
CA GLU A 20 -57.54 59.88 -3.91
C GLU A 20 -57.25 58.46 -4.41
N GLY A 21 -57.52 58.16 -5.68
CA GLY A 21 -57.18 56.86 -6.26
C GLY A 21 -55.67 56.58 -6.32
N ASN A 22 -54.83 57.61 -6.40
CA ASN A 22 -53.37 57.46 -6.30
C ASN A 22 -52.90 57.27 -4.86
N ILE A 23 -53.56 57.91 -3.88
CA ILE A 23 -53.29 57.71 -2.45
C ILE A 23 -53.63 56.27 -2.06
N GLU A 24 -54.81 55.78 -2.44
CA GLU A 24 -55.24 54.41 -2.14
C GLU A 24 -54.29 53.37 -2.75
N LYS A 25 -53.84 53.57 -3.99
CA LYS A 25 -52.80 52.72 -4.61
C LYS A 25 -51.48 52.74 -3.85
N LYS A 26 -51.05 53.89 -3.35
CA LYS A 26 -49.82 54.01 -2.56
C LYS A 26 -49.98 53.37 -1.18
N GLU A 27 -51.15 53.46 -0.55
CA GLU A 27 -51.46 52.77 0.71
C GLU A 27 -51.40 51.25 0.53
N GLN A 28 -51.97 50.72 -0.55
CA GLN A 28 -51.87 49.30 -0.90
C GLN A 28 -50.40 48.86 -1.14
N GLN A 29 -49.60 49.70 -1.81
CA GLN A 29 -48.18 49.43 -2.00
C GLN A 29 -47.40 49.43 -0.67
N ILE A 30 -47.72 50.35 0.25
CA ILE A 30 -47.10 50.39 1.59
C ILE A 30 -47.42 49.10 2.35
N GLN A 31 -48.68 48.66 2.36
CA GLN A 31 -49.09 47.43 3.03
C GLN A 31 -48.38 46.19 2.45
N GLU A 32 -48.22 46.10 1.13
CA GLU A 32 -47.50 44.98 0.51
C GLU A 32 -46.01 45.02 0.84
N LEU A 33 -45.38 46.20 0.85
CA LEU A 33 -43.98 46.35 1.25
C LEU A 33 -43.77 46.01 2.73
N GLU A 34 -44.70 46.38 3.62
CA GLU A 34 -44.67 45.99 5.03
C GLU A 34 -44.76 44.47 5.20
N ARG A 35 -45.62 43.81 4.41
CA ARG A 35 -45.73 42.35 4.39
C ARG A 35 -44.44 41.68 3.93
N GLN A 36 -43.84 42.18 2.85
CA GLN A 36 -42.56 41.70 2.35
C GLN A 36 -41.44 41.90 3.38
N LEU A 37 -41.40 43.05 4.03
CA LEU A 37 -40.40 43.36 5.06
C LEU A 37 -40.54 42.48 6.30
N ALA A 38 -41.77 42.15 6.71
CA ALA A 38 -42.03 41.18 7.77
C ALA A 38 -41.55 39.77 7.40
N GLN A 39 -41.78 39.35 6.14
CA GLN A 39 -41.34 38.05 5.65
C GLN A 39 -39.81 37.95 5.57
N GLU A 40 -39.13 38.98 5.05
CA GLU A 40 -37.66 39.03 5.02
C GLU A 40 -37.05 39.02 6.42
N ARG A 41 -37.66 39.71 7.40
CA ARG A 41 -37.22 39.64 8.81
C ARG A 41 -37.34 38.23 9.40
N SER A 42 -38.41 37.52 9.07
CA SER A 42 -38.56 36.12 9.49
C SER A 42 -37.48 35.24 8.86
N ASN A 43 -37.26 35.37 7.55
CA ASN A 43 -36.23 34.62 6.82
C ASN A 43 -34.83 34.89 7.38
N LEU A 44 -34.51 36.15 7.68
CA LEU A 44 -33.23 36.53 8.28
C LEU A 44 -33.03 35.85 9.64
N SER A 45 -34.06 35.87 10.50
CA SER A 45 -33.99 35.22 11.81
C SER A 45 -33.79 33.70 11.69
N ASP A 46 -34.46 33.05 10.74
CA ASP A 46 -34.27 31.62 10.47
C ASP A 46 -32.85 31.32 9.96
N GLN A 47 -32.31 32.17 9.08
CA GLN A 47 -30.93 32.06 8.61
C GLN A 47 -29.90 32.25 9.72
N GLU A 48 -30.10 33.23 10.61
CA GLU A 48 -29.24 33.45 11.77
C GLU A 48 -29.25 32.24 12.72
N ASN A 49 -30.44 31.69 13.00
CA ASN A 49 -30.58 30.48 13.82
C ASN A 49 -29.89 29.26 13.17
N ASN A 50 -29.99 29.12 11.85
CA ASN A 50 -29.30 28.04 11.12
C ASN A 50 -27.79 28.23 11.14
N LEU A 51 -27.29 29.47 11.01
CA LEU A 51 -25.88 29.78 11.08
C LEU A 51 -25.30 29.45 12.46
N ILE A 52 -26.02 29.77 13.54
CA ILE A 52 -25.62 29.42 14.91
C ILE A 52 -25.51 27.90 15.05
N LYS A 53 -26.53 27.14 14.64
CA LYS A 53 -26.50 25.66 14.67
C LYS A 53 -25.34 25.08 13.86
N HIS A 54 -25.03 25.65 12.70
CA HIS A 54 -23.90 25.20 11.89
C HIS A 54 -22.55 25.49 12.55
N LYS A 55 -22.40 26.64 13.22
CA LYS A 55 -21.19 26.97 13.98
C LYS A 55 -21.00 26.03 15.16
N GLU A 56 -22.06 25.75 15.91
CA GLU A 56 -22.02 24.79 17.04
C GLU A 56 -21.60 23.40 16.58
N LYS A 57 -22.18 22.89 15.47
CA LYS A 57 -21.76 21.60 14.88
C LYS A 57 -20.32 21.60 14.40
N HIS A 58 -19.85 22.71 13.83
CA HIS A 58 -18.46 22.81 13.38
C HIS A 58 -17.49 22.80 14.57
N GLU A 59 -17.86 23.44 15.67
CA GLU A 59 -17.09 23.43 16.91
C GLU A 59 -17.06 22.03 17.54
N GLU A 60 -18.19 21.32 17.55
CA GLU A 60 -18.27 19.92 17.99
C GLU A 60 -17.35 19.01 17.14
N HIS A 61 -17.42 19.10 15.81
CA HIS A 61 -16.53 18.33 14.93
C HIS A 61 -15.05 18.67 15.13
N ASN A 62 -14.70 19.93 15.40
CA ASN A 62 -13.32 20.31 15.69
C ASN A 62 -12.85 19.69 17.01
N ASN A 63 -13.68 19.72 18.05
CA ASN A 63 -13.35 19.10 19.35
C ASN A 63 -13.19 17.57 19.23
N ASP A 64 -14.03 16.91 18.43
CA ASP A 64 -13.91 15.49 18.12
C ASP A 64 -12.60 15.18 17.38
N LEU A 65 -12.22 16.04 16.43
CA LEU A 65 -10.98 15.91 15.66
C LEU A 65 -9.75 16.09 16.56
N ASP A 66 -9.77 17.07 17.45
CA ASP A 66 -8.69 17.30 18.42
C ASP A 66 -8.56 16.12 19.40
N THR A 67 -9.68 15.61 19.92
CA THR A 67 -9.69 14.42 20.78
C THR A 67 -9.16 13.17 20.05
N ALA A 68 -9.54 13.00 18.78
CA ALA A 68 -9.04 11.90 17.95
C ALA A 68 -7.52 12.02 17.69
N ASN A 69 -7.04 13.24 17.43
CA ASN A 69 -5.62 13.52 17.21
C ASN A 69 -4.79 13.25 18.48
N GLU A 70 -5.25 13.69 19.66
CA GLU A 70 -4.59 13.41 20.93
C GLU A 70 -4.52 11.91 21.23
N LYS A 71 -5.63 11.19 21.01
CA LYS A 71 -5.68 9.74 21.19
C LYS A 71 -4.75 9.03 20.21
N ALA A 72 -4.69 9.47 18.95
CA ALA A 72 -3.78 8.94 17.94
C ALA A 72 -2.31 9.16 18.32
N ALA A 73 -1.95 10.37 18.77
CA ALA A 73 -0.61 10.70 19.22
C ALA A 73 -0.18 9.83 20.42
N LYS A 74 -1.05 9.66 21.42
CA LYS A 74 -0.78 8.79 22.58
C LYS A 74 -0.61 7.32 22.17
N ASN A 75 -1.48 6.81 21.28
CA ASN A 75 -1.36 5.45 20.77
C ASN A 75 -0.06 5.23 19.99
N LEU A 76 0.40 6.24 19.24
CA LEU A 76 1.63 6.18 18.47
C LEU A 76 2.86 6.11 19.41
N ALA A 77 2.92 6.96 20.43
CA ALA A 77 3.98 6.94 21.43
C ALA A 77 4.04 5.61 22.20
N ASP A 78 2.87 5.10 22.63
CA ASP A 78 2.77 3.79 23.28
C ASP A 78 3.21 2.64 22.34
N ALA A 79 2.89 2.73 21.05
CA ALA A 79 3.31 1.75 20.05
C ALA A 79 4.83 1.75 19.85
N ALA A 80 5.47 2.92 19.81
CA ALA A 80 6.93 3.04 19.71
C ALA A 80 7.64 2.37 20.90
N ILE A 81 7.15 2.59 22.12
CA ILE A 81 7.69 1.95 23.34
C ILE A 81 7.49 0.42 23.30
N ARG A 82 6.29 -0.05 22.95
CA ARG A 82 6.00 -1.50 22.84
C ARG A 82 6.88 -2.16 21.77
N ARG A 83 7.08 -1.49 20.64
CA ARG A 83 7.94 -1.93 19.53
C ARG A 83 9.39 -2.07 19.97
N LYS A 84 9.93 -1.07 20.67
CA LYS A 84 11.30 -1.14 21.22
C LYS A 84 11.46 -2.35 22.16
N LYS A 85 10.53 -2.53 23.11
CA LYS A 85 10.53 -3.70 24.01
C LYS A 85 10.44 -5.03 23.26
N PHE A 86 9.62 -5.09 22.21
CA PHE A 86 9.52 -6.27 21.35
C PHE A 86 10.85 -6.55 20.66
N ILE A 87 11.45 -5.55 20.01
CA ILE A 87 12.73 -5.69 19.30
C ILE A 87 13.83 -6.16 20.26
N ASP A 88 13.92 -5.57 21.45
CA ASP A 88 14.90 -5.97 22.47
C ASP A 88 14.69 -7.43 22.90
N ALA A 89 13.44 -7.82 23.18
CA ALA A 89 13.09 -9.21 23.51
C ALA A 89 13.37 -10.19 22.35
N MET A 90 13.23 -9.76 21.09
CA MET A 90 13.51 -10.58 19.92
C MET A 90 15.02 -10.75 19.69
N ARG A 91 15.81 -9.70 19.94
CA ARG A 91 17.28 -9.76 19.91
C ARG A 91 17.79 -10.74 20.96
N GLU A 92 17.26 -10.69 22.18
CA GLU A 92 17.59 -11.65 23.24
C GLU A 92 17.28 -13.11 22.86
N LYS A 93 16.17 -13.33 22.16
CA LYS A 93 15.71 -14.68 21.74
C LYS A 93 16.50 -15.30 20.59
N LYS A 94 17.43 -14.58 19.95
CA LYS A 94 18.21 -15.05 18.78
C LYS A 94 17.33 -15.67 17.69
N TYR A 95 16.39 -14.89 17.17
CA TYR A 95 15.47 -15.39 16.14
C TYR A 95 16.22 -15.96 14.93
N PRO A 96 15.69 -17.05 14.33
CA PRO A 96 16.32 -17.66 13.17
C PRO A 96 16.38 -16.66 12.01
N ARG A 97 17.49 -16.71 11.26
CA ARG A 97 17.63 -15.92 10.03
C ARG A 97 16.55 -16.28 9.02
N GLY A 98 16.20 -15.30 8.20
CA GLY A 98 15.24 -15.44 7.11
C GLY A 98 15.79 -16.26 5.96
N LEU A 99 17.02 -15.97 5.57
CA LEU A 99 17.76 -16.77 4.60
C LEU A 99 18.33 -18.03 5.27
N LYS A 100 18.01 -19.19 4.71
CA LYS A 100 18.68 -20.46 5.01
C LYS A 100 19.56 -20.87 3.85
N LEU A 101 20.57 -21.69 4.15
CA LEU A 101 21.26 -22.47 3.13
C LEU A 101 20.23 -23.25 2.30
N LEU A 102 20.50 -23.37 1.00
CA LEU A 102 19.70 -24.26 0.16
C LEU A 102 19.90 -25.70 0.64
N PRO A 103 18.86 -26.53 0.65
CA PRO A 103 19.03 -27.95 0.89
C PRO A 103 19.93 -28.56 -0.21
N PRO A 104 20.47 -29.78 -0.01
CA PRO A 104 21.11 -30.51 -1.08
C PRO A 104 20.25 -30.49 -2.35
N SER A 105 20.89 -30.40 -3.51
CA SER A 105 20.17 -30.38 -4.79
C SER A 105 19.30 -31.64 -4.89
N PRO A 106 18.02 -31.50 -5.30
CA PRO A 106 17.18 -32.67 -5.55
C PRO A 106 17.88 -33.60 -6.54
N ALA A 107 17.70 -34.91 -6.39
CA ALA A 107 18.14 -35.84 -7.42
C ALA A 107 17.49 -35.44 -8.75
N HIS A 108 18.23 -35.61 -9.86
CA HIS A 108 17.68 -35.43 -11.20
C HIS A 108 16.36 -36.20 -11.31
N THR A 109 15.29 -35.46 -11.52
CA THR A 109 14.02 -36.05 -11.95
C THR A 109 14.16 -36.41 -13.42
N ASP A 110 13.62 -37.57 -13.81
CA ASP A 110 13.65 -38.02 -15.20
C ASP A 110 13.18 -36.91 -16.14
N ASN A 111 13.77 -36.83 -17.33
CA ASN A 111 13.38 -35.86 -18.35
C ASN A 111 11.86 -35.79 -18.51
N LEU A 112 11.35 -34.57 -18.74
CA LEU A 112 9.96 -34.31 -19.12
C LEU A 112 9.54 -35.34 -20.18
N SER A 113 8.55 -36.17 -19.87
CA SER A 113 8.11 -37.26 -20.74
C SER A 113 6.61 -37.18 -21.00
N GLY A 114 6.21 -37.26 -22.27
CA GLY A 114 4.81 -37.15 -22.65
C GLY A 114 4.28 -35.71 -22.61
N ASN A 115 3.09 -35.51 -22.02
CA ASN A 115 2.38 -34.23 -22.03
C ASN A 115 2.91 -33.28 -20.94
N VAL A 116 3.59 -32.22 -21.37
CA VAL A 116 4.07 -31.14 -20.50
C VAL A 116 2.91 -30.23 -20.07
N LYS A 117 2.81 -29.96 -18.76
CA LYS A 117 1.84 -29.01 -18.19
C LYS A 117 2.56 -27.72 -17.83
N LEU A 118 2.38 -26.69 -18.66
CA LEU A 118 2.93 -25.36 -18.43
C LEU A 118 2.02 -24.55 -17.50
N ASN A 119 2.57 -24.12 -16.37
CA ASN A 119 1.94 -23.19 -15.44
C ASN A 119 2.67 -21.85 -15.54
N SER A 120 1.97 -20.80 -15.94
CA SER A 120 2.57 -19.47 -16.11
C SER A 120 1.89 -18.46 -15.19
N LEU A 121 2.71 -17.70 -14.45
CA LEU A 121 2.29 -16.60 -13.61
C LEU A 121 2.87 -15.31 -14.19
N GLY A 122 2.01 -14.32 -14.41
CA GLY A 122 2.40 -12.98 -14.85
C GLY A 122 3.07 -12.17 -13.73
N ASP A 123 2.96 -10.85 -13.86
CA ASP A 123 3.56 -9.88 -12.95
C ASP A 123 3.07 -10.09 -11.50
N VAL A 124 4.01 -10.27 -10.58
CA VAL A 124 3.73 -10.48 -9.13
C VAL A 124 3.82 -9.15 -8.37
N HIS A 125 4.52 -8.16 -8.93
CA HIS A 125 4.73 -6.82 -8.40
C HIS A 125 5.24 -6.77 -6.95
N GLY A 126 6.11 -7.70 -6.56
CA GLY A 126 6.63 -7.79 -5.19
C GLY A 126 5.61 -8.27 -4.15
N TRP A 127 4.45 -8.81 -4.56
CA TRP A 127 3.39 -9.26 -3.67
C TRP A 127 3.51 -10.75 -3.31
N ALA A 128 4.32 -11.04 -2.29
CA ALA A 128 4.56 -12.42 -1.82
C ALA A 128 3.28 -13.22 -1.47
N PRO A 129 2.23 -12.65 -0.82
CA PRO A 129 0.95 -13.33 -0.61
C PRO A 129 0.32 -13.89 -1.89
N GLY A 130 0.35 -13.10 -2.97
CA GLY A 130 -0.18 -13.50 -4.27
C GLY A 130 0.56 -14.69 -4.85
N LEU A 131 1.89 -14.66 -4.81
CA LEU A 131 2.72 -15.80 -5.25
C LEU A 131 2.43 -17.07 -4.45
N ILE A 132 2.37 -16.98 -3.12
CA ILE A 132 2.12 -18.12 -2.23
C ILE A 132 0.76 -18.77 -2.52
N ASN A 133 -0.29 -17.95 -2.65
CA ASN A 133 -1.64 -18.43 -2.90
C ASN A 133 -1.78 -19.03 -4.29
N TRP A 134 -1.13 -18.44 -5.30
CA TRP A 134 -1.15 -18.98 -6.65
C TRP A 134 -0.44 -20.34 -6.74
N LEU A 135 0.73 -20.49 -6.10
CA LEU A 135 1.46 -21.75 -6.04
C LEU A 135 0.65 -22.86 -5.34
N HIS A 136 -0.13 -22.49 -4.32
CA HIS A 136 -1.07 -23.39 -3.66
C HIS A 136 -2.19 -23.87 -4.59
N GLU A 137 -2.87 -22.92 -5.23
CA GLU A 137 -4.00 -23.19 -6.13
C GLU A 137 -3.57 -24.14 -7.27
N LYS A 138 -2.37 -23.94 -7.82
CA LYS A 138 -1.80 -24.79 -8.87
C LYS A 138 -1.17 -26.09 -8.36
N LYS A 139 -1.13 -26.29 -7.03
CA LYS A 139 -0.53 -27.46 -6.36
C LYS A 139 0.93 -27.68 -6.77
N LEU A 140 1.71 -26.60 -6.85
CA LEU A 140 3.10 -26.64 -7.29
C LEU A 140 4.10 -26.61 -6.14
N ALA A 141 3.77 -25.94 -5.03
CA ALA A 141 4.69 -25.80 -3.92
C ALA A 141 4.00 -25.65 -2.57
N LYS A 142 4.68 -26.10 -1.49
CA LYS A 142 4.36 -25.71 -0.12
C LYS A 142 5.31 -24.62 0.32
N CYS A 143 4.79 -23.46 0.68
CA CYS A 143 5.57 -22.30 1.10
C CYS A 143 5.60 -22.21 2.62
N MET A 144 6.80 -22.10 3.19
CA MET A 144 6.98 -21.96 4.63
C MET A 144 7.60 -20.62 4.99
N ILE A 145 6.99 -19.89 5.92
CA ILE A 145 7.57 -18.70 6.54
C ILE A 145 7.30 -18.80 8.04
N ALA A 146 8.23 -18.32 8.85
CA ALA A 146 8.17 -18.39 10.30
C ALA A 146 7.98 -19.83 10.83
N ARG A 147 8.56 -20.82 10.13
CA ARG A 147 8.46 -22.27 10.43
C ARG A 147 7.02 -22.81 10.37
N LYS A 148 6.16 -22.17 9.58
CA LYS A 148 4.77 -22.56 9.36
C LYS A 148 4.51 -22.61 7.86
N ILE A 149 3.75 -23.62 7.43
CA ILE A 149 3.27 -23.71 6.06
C ILE A 149 2.17 -22.66 5.92
N LEU A 150 2.35 -21.69 5.03
CA LEU A 150 1.40 -20.60 4.83
C LEU A 150 0.27 -20.95 3.88
N ASN A 151 0.42 -22.04 3.14
CA ASN A 151 -0.54 -22.51 2.16
C ASN A 151 -0.94 -23.98 2.39
N ALA A 152 -1.19 -24.35 3.65
CA ALA A 152 -1.81 -25.65 3.94
C ALA A 152 -3.34 -25.56 3.68
N GLU A 153 -3.99 -26.70 3.41
CA GLU A 153 -5.44 -26.76 3.11
C GLU A 153 -6.33 -26.16 4.23
N MET A 154 -5.82 -26.08 5.47
CA MET A 154 -6.52 -25.48 6.61
C MET A 154 -6.05 -24.06 6.96
N THR A 155 -5.09 -23.50 6.23
CA THR A 155 -4.57 -22.14 6.46
C THR A 155 -5.37 -21.15 5.64
N THR A 156 -6.23 -20.37 6.29
CA THR A 156 -6.95 -19.26 5.67
C THR A 156 -6.15 -17.96 5.75
N ILE A 157 -6.52 -16.93 4.98
CA ILE A 157 -5.96 -15.56 5.14
C ILE A 157 -6.23 -15.00 6.55
N GLU A 158 -7.23 -15.53 7.25
CA GLU A 158 -7.55 -15.21 8.64
C GLU A 158 -6.65 -15.93 9.64
N ASP A 159 -5.89 -16.91 9.17
CA ASP A 159 -5.02 -17.72 10.02
C ASP A 159 -3.91 -16.83 10.60
N SER A 160 -3.76 -16.91 11.92
CA SER A 160 -3.03 -15.91 12.70
C SER A 160 -1.56 -15.78 12.28
N VAL A 161 -0.99 -16.75 11.57
CA VAL A 161 0.40 -16.71 11.10
C VAL A 161 0.54 -15.95 9.77
N TYR A 162 -0.41 -16.12 8.84
CA TYR A 162 -0.39 -15.44 7.56
C TYR A 162 -0.48 -13.92 7.78
N ARG A 163 -1.43 -13.49 8.61
CA ARG A 163 -1.56 -12.08 9.01
C ARG A 163 -0.39 -11.55 9.84
N ARG A 164 0.38 -12.40 10.52
CA ARG A 164 1.61 -11.95 11.19
C ARG A 164 2.75 -11.69 10.22
N CYS A 165 2.84 -12.48 9.14
CA CYS A 165 3.85 -12.30 8.10
C CYS A 165 3.49 -11.14 7.17
N PHE A 166 2.22 -11.07 6.78
CA PHE A 166 1.67 -10.11 5.82
C PHE A 166 0.42 -9.43 6.39
N PRO A 167 0.56 -8.60 7.44
CA PRO A 167 -0.59 -7.91 8.01
C PRO A 167 -1.15 -6.90 7.02
N ASP A 168 -2.46 -6.68 7.10
CA ASP A 168 -3.02 -5.44 6.61
C ASP A 168 -2.48 -4.31 7.49
N GLU A 169 -1.68 -3.46 6.89
CA GLU A 169 -1.05 -2.32 7.54
C GLU A 169 -2.06 -1.22 7.93
N MET A 170 -3.30 -1.31 7.45
CA MET A 170 -4.44 -0.48 7.86
C MET A 170 -5.18 -1.07 9.07
N GLU A 171 -5.06 -2.38 9.31
CA GLU A 171 -5.60 -3.01 10.50
C GLU A 171 -4.63 -2.83 11.67
N ASN A 172 -5.11 -2.25 12.78
CA ASN A 172 -4.30 -2.05 13.98
C ASN A 172 -3.86 -3.40 14.58
N TYR A 173 -2.62 -3.80 14.30
CA TYR A 173 -1.91 -4.90 14.97
C TYR A 173 -0.83 -4.33 15.91
N PRO A 174 -1.15 -3.97 17.17
CA PRO A 174 -0.32 -3.10 18.02
C PRO A 174 1.09 -3.65 18.35
N LEU A 175 1.32 -4.95 18.14
CA LEU A 175 2.59 -5.61 18.43
C LEU A 175 3.48 -5.81 17.20
N LEU A 176 2.92 -5.69 15.99
CA LEU A 176 3.61 -5.96 14.72
C LEU A 176 3.67 -4.74 13.81
N GLN A 177 2.88 -3.71 14.13
CA GLN A 177 2.85 -2.43 13.42
C GLN A 177 4.23 -1.77 13.51
N GLY A 178 4.77 -1.40 12.35
CA GLY A 178 6.10 -0.81 12.24
C GLY A 178 7.27 -1.79 12.38
N LEU A 179 7.10 -3.09 12.20
CA LEU A 179 8.28 -3.91 11.88
C LEU A 179 8.55 -3.81 10.38
N PRO A 180 9.81 -3.65 9.95
CA PRO A 180 10.11 -3.65 8.53
C PRO A 180 9.62 -4.91 7.85
N SER A 181 9.07 -4.74 6.65
CA SER A 181 8.60 -5.85 5.81
C SER A 181 9.76 -6.64 5.17
N TRP A 182 10.99 -6.41 5.60
CA TRP A 182 12.21 -7.02 5.08
C TRP A 182 12.46 -8.43 5.62
N ILE A 183 13.36 -9.18 4.99
CA ILE A 183 13.80 -10.51 5.48
C ILE A 183 14.69 -10.37 6.72
N ASN A 184 14.34 -11.11 7.77
CA ASN A 184 15.02 -11.12 9.06
C ASN A 184 16.48 -11.56 8.90
N GLY A 185 17.43 -10.80 9.43
CA GLY A 185 18.85 -11.17 9.38
C GLY A 185 19.40 -11.34 7.96
N SER A 186 18.82 -10.64 6.97
CA SER A 186 19.39 -10.56 5.63
C SER A 186 20.80 -9.95 5.70
N PRO A 187 21.83 -10.64 5.17
CA PRO A 187 23.20 -10.09 5.13
C PRO A 187 23.32 -8.94 4.11
N TYR A 188 22.30 -8.71 3.29
CA TYR A 188 22.28 -7.67 2.27
C TYR A 188 21.60 -6.39 2.76
N PHE A 189 21.29 -6.29 4.06
CA PHE A 189 20.68 -5.12 4.67
C PHE A 189 21.55 -4.66 5.85
N ALA A 190 21.82 -3.37 5.95
CA ALA A 190 22.88 -2.85 6.84
C ALA A 190 22.60 -3.10 8.32
N ASP A 191 21.34 -3.10 8.74
CA ASP A 191 20.91 -3.47 10.08
C ASP A 191 20.50 -4.95 10.15
N TYR A 192 21.50 -5.83 10.02
CA TYR A 192 21.31 -7.29 10.01
C TYR A 192 20.79 -7.86 11.34
N ASP A 193 20.78 -7.07 12.42
CA ASP A 193 20.30 -7.46 13.76
C ASP A 193 18.89 -6.94 14.08
N MET A 194 18.20 -6.36 13.09
CA MET A 194 16.82 -5.94 13.24
C MET A 194 15.87 -7.13 13.05
N PRO A 195 15.08 -7.48 14.07
CA PRO A 195 14.11 -8.57 13.98
C PRO A 195 12.96 -8.16 13.07
N THR A 196 12.63 -9.00 12.09
CA THR A 196 11.48 -8.79 11.20
C THR A 196 10.47 -9.93 11.28
N ARG A 197 9.30 -9.70 10.68
CA ARG A 197 8.18 -10.65 10.60
C ARG A 197 8.48 -11.82 9.65
N ILE A 198 9.35 -11.58 8.66
CA ILE A 198 9.67 -12.54 7.61
C ILE A 198 10.95 -13.28 7.96
N HIS A 199 10.84 -14.49 8.49
CA HIS A 199 12.00 -15.31 8.83
C HIS A 199 11.81 -16.79 8.49
N SER A 200 12.89 -17.58 8.54
CA SER A 200 12.85 -19.03 8.28
C SER A 200 12.13 -19.40 6.98
N ILE A 201 12.35 -18.64 5.90
CA ILE A 201 11.70 -18.89 4.61
C ILE A 201 12.14 -20.27 4.11
N ASP A 202 11.19 -21.02 3.59
CA ASP A 202 11.42 -22.30 2.92
C ASP A 202 10.37 -22.58 1.85
N LEU A 203 10.68 -23.53 0.97
CA LEU A 203 9.75 -23.97 -0.06
C LEU A 203 10.04 -25.41 -0.46
N GLU A 204 8.99 -26.22 -0.54
CA GLU A 204 9.01 -27.61 -1.04
C GLU A 204 8.28 -27.65 -2.40
N TRP A 205 8.95 -28.14 -3.44
CA TRP A 205 8.31 -28.40 -4.73
C TRP A 205 7.46 -29.68 -4.65
N ILE A 206 6.21 -29.59 -5.05
CA ILE A 206 5.25 -30.72 -5.08
C ILE A 206 4.59 -30.90 -6.45
N GLY A 207 5.02 -30.13 -7.45
CA GLY A 207 4.58 -30.31 -8.83
C GLY A 207 5.00 -31.67 -9.39
N GLY A 208 4.21 -32.20 -10.33
CA GLY A 208 4.49 -33.48 -10.96
C GLY A 208 5.73 -33.43 -11.87
N PRO A 209 6.20 -34.60 -12.35
CA PRO A 209 7.39 -34.70 -13.20
C PRO A 209 7.26 -33.98 -14.55
N ASN A 210 6.05 -33.62 -14.97
CA ASN A 210 5.76 -32.90 -16.21
C ASN A 210 5.21 -31.48 -15.99
N ASP A 211 5.16 -31.01 -14.74
CA ASP A 211 4.76 -29.63 -14.44
C ASP A 211 5.95 -28.70 -14.64
N ILE A 212 5.79 -27.69 -15.49
CA ILE A 212 6.73 -26.58 -15.63
C ILE A 212 6.09 -25.33 -15.03
N PHE A 213 6.88 -24.51 -14.36
CA PHE A 213 6.49 -23.21 -13.86
C PHE A 213 7.35 -22.09 -14.47
N ILE A 214 6.68 -21.07 -15.03
CA ILE A 214 7.34 -19.85 -15.54
C ILE A 214 6.73 -18.63 -14.87
N GLN A 215 7.56 -17.86 -14.19
CA GLN A 215 7.23 -16.52 -13.71
C GLN A 215 7.64 -15.48 -14.78
N ILE A 216 6.72 -14.63 -15.21
CA ILE A 216 6.94 -13.63 -16.28
C ILE A 216 7.25 -12.25 -15.67
N GLY A 217 8.47 -12.05 -15.16
CA GLY A 217 9.01 -10.72 -14.80
C GLY A 217 8.26 -9.95 -13.70
N ASP A 218 8.78 -8.80 -13.32
CA ASP A 218 8.19 -7.91 -12.31
C ASP A 218 7.93 -8.61 -10.96
N MET A 219 8.90 -9.43 -10.55
CA MET A 219 9.00 -9.96 -9.19
C MET A 219 9.37 -8.84 -8.20
N ILE A 220 10.08 -7.82 -8.67
CA ILE A 220 10.41 -6.60 -7.94
C ILE A 220 9.51 -5.49 -8.43
N ASP A 221 8.56 -5.04 -7.60
CA ASP A 221 7.82 -3.82 -7.90
C ASP A 221 7.11 -3.29 -6.63
N ARG A 222 6.19 -2.34 -6.84
CA ARG A 222 5.25 -1.58 -5.98
C ARG A 222 4.75 -2.16 -4.66
N ALA A 223 4.93 -3.43 -4.33
CA ALA A 223 4.47 -4.01 -3.05
C ALA A 223 5.61 -4.14 -2.03
N ASP A 224 5.30 -4.45 -0.78
CA ASP A 224 6.27 -4.39 0.32
C ASP A 224 7.27 -5.57 0.38
N HIS A 225 7.18 -6.58 -0.49
CA HIS A 225 7.79 -7.90 -0.23
C HIS A 225 8.63 -8.44 -1.41
N SER A 226 9.21 -7.57 -2.24
CA SER A 226 10.00 -7.98 -3.41
C SER A 226 11.16 -8.91 -3.06
N GLU A 227 11.88 -8.65 -1.96
CA GLU A 227 12.96 -9.52 -1.48
C GLU A 227 12.44 -10.89 -1.01
N THR A 228 11.25 -10.94 -0.43
CA THR A 228 10.57 -12.19 -0.04
C THR A 228 10.15 -12.99 -1.26
N VAL A 229 9.60 -12.32 -2.30
CA VAL A 229 9.29 -12.95 -3.60
C VAL A 229 10.57 -13.56 -4.20
N LEU A 230 11.67 -12.82 -4.24
CA LEU A 230 12.94 -13.30 -4.78
C LEU A 230 13.49 -14.51 -4.01
N GLU A 231 13.42 -14.52 -2.68
CA GLU A 231 13.88 -15.68 -1.89
C GLU A 231 12.96 -16.91 -2.07
N LEU A 232 11.63 -16.72 -2.15
CA LEU A 232 10.70 -17.80 -2.46
C LEU A 232 10.99 -18.38 -3.85
N MET A 233 11.17 -17.52 -4.85
CA MET A 233 11.52 -17.93 -6.21
C MET A 233 12.87 -18.62 -6.27
N ARG A 234 13.89 -18.14 -5.53
CA ARG A 234 15.21 -18.77 -5.44
C ARG A 234 15.13 -20.19 -4.90
N ARG A 235 14.30 -20.43 -3.88
CA ARG A 235 14.06 -21.78 -3.37
C ARG A 235 13.24 -22.62 -4.32
N LEU A 236 12.25 -22.03 -5.00
CA LEU A 236 11.43 -22.73 -5.98
C LEU A 236 12.28 -23.27 -7.12
N VAL A 237 13.07 -22.42 -7.78
CA VAL A 237 13.89 -22.86 -8.93
C VAL A 237 14.91 -23.93 -8.53
N TRP A 238 15.43 -23.85 -7.29
CA TRP A 238 16.31 -24.88 -6.74
C TRP A 238 15.59 -26.22 -6.51
N ASN A 239 14.42 -26.19 -5.87
CA ASN A 239 13.66 -27.41 -5.54
C ASN A 239 12.99 -28.02 -6.78
N ALA A 240 12.61 -27.22 -7.77
CA ALA A 240 12.02 -27.67 -9.02
C ALA A 240 13.08 -28.22 -10.01
N ASN A 241 14.38 -28.01 -9.72
CA ASN A 241 15.52 -28.54 -10.47
C ASN A 241 15.36 -28.47 -12.01
N GLY A 242 15.16 -27.27 -12.54
CA GLY A 242 14.96 -27.04 -13.98
C GLY A 242 13.50 -26.98 -14.44
N SER A 243 12.55 -27.40 -13.60
CA SER A 243 11.11 -27.31 -13.89
C SER A 243 10.49 -25.97 -13.49
N GLY A 244 11.28 -25.04 -12.93
CA GLY A 244 10.83 -23.71 -12.52
C GLY A 244 11.86 -22.66 -12.86
N PHE A 245 11.44 -21.55 -13.48
CA PHE A 245 12.31 -20.39 -13.76
C PHE A 245 11.49 -19.11 -13.90
N ALA A 246 12.19 -17.97 -13.85
CA ALA A 246 11.63 -16.65 -14.08
C ALA A 246 12.31 -15.96 -15.28
N LEU A 247 11.52 -15.15 -15.98
CA LEU A 247 12.00 -14.19 -16.96
C LEU A 247 12.32 -12.85 -16.28
N ILE A 248 13.17 -12.05 -16.92
CA ILE A 248 13.55 -10.72 -16.42
C ILE A 248 12.58 -9.67 -16.99
N GLY A 249 11.87 -8.98 -16.10
CA GLY A 249 11.04 -7.82 -16.43
C GLY A 249 11.84 -6.52 -16.49
N ASN A 250 11.17 -5.42 -16.83
CA ASN A 250 11.81 -4.10 -16.85
C ASN A 250 12.20 -3.63 -15.45
N HIS A 251 11.47 -4.04 -14.41
CA HIS A 251 11.80 -3.68 -13.04
C HIS A 251 13.05 -4.41 -12.54
N GLU A 252 13.21 -5.71 -12.83
CA GLU A 252 14.47 -6.42 -12.57
C GLU A 252 15.63 -5.81 -13.34
N ASN A 253 15.41 -5.46 -14.63
CA ASN A 253 16.44 -4.81 -15.43
C ASN A 253 16.91 -3.48 -14.80
N CYS A 254 15.99 -2.67 -14.28
CA CYS A 254 16.31 -1.41 -13.57
C CYS A 254 17.27 -1.65 -12.39
N VAL A 255 17.03 -2.71 -11.61
CA VAL A 255 17.88 -3.10 -10.48
C VAL A 255 19.22 -3.66 -10.96
N LEU A 256 19.22 -4.49 -12.01
CA LEU A 256 20.44 -5.09 -12.58
C LEU A 256 21.39 -4.04 -13.17
N THR A 257 20.86 -3.05 -13.89
CA THR A 257 21.64 -1.96 -14.48
C THR A 257 21.98 -0.87 -13.48
N ASN A 258 21.68 -1.06 -12.20
CA ASN A 258 21.96 -0.11 -11.12
C ASN A 258 21.32 1.28 -11.34
N ASP A 259 20.14 1.31 -11.98
CA ASP A 259 19.37 2.53 -12.22
C ASP A 259 18.49 2.88 -11.00
N TYR A 260 19.16 3.34 -9.94
CA TYR A 260 18.51 3.71 -8.67
C TYR A 260 17.50 4.84 -8.83
N GLU A 261 17.82 5.87 -9.62
CA GLU A 261 16.99 7.07 -9.73
C GLU A 261 15.66 6.78 -10.42
N ARG A 262 15.66 5.90 -11.44
CA ARG A 262 14.42 5.43 -12.04
C ARG A 262 13.61 4.58 -11.06
N TRP A 263 14.24 3.59 -10.43
CA TRP A 263 13.57 2.73 -9.46
C TRP A 263 12.94 3.55 -8.33
N LYS A 264 13.68 4.50 -7.76
CA LYS A 264 13.22 5.36 -6.66
C LYS A 264 12.00 6.18 -7.07
N ARG A 265 11.99 6.71 -8.30
CA ARG A 265 10.84 7.48 -8.83
C ARG A 265 9.59 6.62 -8.99
N ASP A 266 9.75 5.38 -9.42
CA ASP A 266 8.63 4.45 -9.60
C ASP A 266 8.05 4.00 -8.24
N GLU A 267 8.92 3.78 -7.25
CA GLU A 267 8.48 3.52 -5.87
C GLU A 267 7.81 4.75 -5.24
N ASP A 268 8.36 5.96 -5.40
CA ASP A 268 7.75 7.18 -4.86
C ASP A 268 6.34 7.44 -5.42
N ARG A 269 6.11 7.06 -6.68
CA ARG A 269 4.79 7.12 -7.30
C ARG A 269 3.82 6.09 -6.71
N SER A 270 4.35 4.96 -6.28
CA SER A 270 3.58 3.81 -5.77
C SER A 270 3.52 3.77 -4.25
N ALA A 271 4.15 4.74 -3.59
CA ALA A 271 4.13 4.87 -2.14
C ALA A 271 2.70 5.12 -1.66
N TYR A 272 2.34 4.43 -0.58
CA TYR A 272 1.06 4.63 0.08
C TYR A 272 0.88 6.10 0.47
N ASN A 273 -0.27 6.67 0.12
CA ASN A 273 -0.67 8.02 0.49
C ASN A 273 -2.19 8.07 0.70
N ASP A 274 -2.70 9.18 1.26
CA ASP A 274 -4.13 9.35 1.58
C ASP A 274 -5.06 9.28 0.35
N ARG A 275 -4.50 9.22 -0.87
CA ARG A 275 -5.24 9.23 -2.14
C ARG A 275 -5.33 7.86 -2.80
N GLY A 276 -4.70 6.81 -2.26
CA GLY A 276 -4.82 5.47 -2.84
C GLY A 276 -3.91 4.40 -2.24
N PRO A 277 -4.14 3.14 -2.63
CA PRO A 277 -3.31 2.02 -2.18
C PRO A 277 -1.88 2.15 -2.70
N GLY A 278 -0.93 1.66 -1.91
CA GLY A 278 0.50 1.67 -2.22
C GLY A 278 1.31 0.89 -1.19
N HIS A 279 2.63 0.86 -1.34
CA HIS A 279 3.50 0.20 -0.36
C HIS A 279 3.92 1.12 0.79
N HIS A 280 4.31 0.50 1.90
CA HIS A 280 4.77 1.19 3.11
C HIS A 280 6.29 1.06 3.34
N ARG A 281 7.04 0.47 2.39
CA ARG A 281 8.47 0.14 2.48
C ARG A 281 9.39 1.29 2.89
N PHE A 282 9.04 2.54 2.61
CA PHE A 282 9.86 3.71 2.98
C PHE A 282 9.24 4.58 4.06
N HIS A 283 8.18 4.12 4.72
CA HIS A 283 7.55 4.90 5.78
C HIS A 283 8.44 4.87 7.02
N ILE A 284 9.16 5.96 7.29
CA ILE A 284 10.20 6.05 8.34
C ILE A 284 9.66 5.73 9.72
N SER A 285 8.45 6.22 10.07
CA SER A 285 7.86 5.90 11.38
C SER A 285 7.57 4.40 11.53
N ARG A 286 7.46 3.67 10.42
CA ARG A 286 7.30 2.22 10.40
C ARG A 286 8.64 1.50 10.27
N ASN A 287 9.64 2.07 9.59
CA ASN A 287 10.86 1.33 9.24
C ASN A 287 12.13 1.80 9.96
N THR A 288 12.06 2.84 10.78
CA THR A 288 13.17 3.32 11.62
C THR A 288 12.72 3.50 13.06
N TYR A 289 13.66 3.56 14.01
CA TYR A 289 13.39 3.72 15.44
C TYR A 289 12.96 5.12 15.86
N ASP A 290 13.06 6.10 14.96
CA ASP A 290 12.86 7.51 15.29
C ASP A 290 11.47 7.99 14.84
N GLU A 291 10.85 8.81 15.69
CA GLU A 291 9.57 9.45 15.41
C GLU A 291 9.77 10.59 14.41
N PHE A 292 8.87 10.70 13.43
CA PHE A 292 8.81 11.87 12.56
C PHE A 292 8.25 13.06 13.34
N SER A 293 8.97 14.20 13.32
CA SER A 293 8.46 15.48 13.78
C SER A 293 8.73 16.56 12.73
N PRO A 294 7.93 17.63 12.65
CA PRO A 294 8.21 18.75 11.75
C PRO A 294 9.61 19.35 11.96
N GLU A 295 10.11 19.33 13.19
CA GLU A 295 11.43 19.84 13.59
C GLU A 295 12.58 18.99 13.04
N ASN A 296 12.37 17.69 12.80
CA ASN A 296 13.37 16.76 12.28
C ASN A 296 13.14 16.39 10.79
N ALA A 297 12.30 17.13 10.07
CA ALA A 297 11.87 16.76 8.72
C ALA A 297 13.02 16.60 7.72
N ALA A 298 14.08 17.42 7.82
CA ALA A 298 15.26 17.30 6.95
C ALA A 298 16.08 16.03 7.24
N GLU A 299 16.31 15.73 8.52
CA GLU A 299 17.00 14.52 8.96
C GLU A 299 16.22 13.26 8.60
N THR A 300 14.90 13.31 8.74
CA THR A 300 13.98 12.26 8.28
C THR A 300 14.17 12.00 6.79
N ARG A 301 14.17 13.03 5.93
CA ARG A 301 14.34 12.83 4.47
C ARG A 301 15.68 12.16 4.13
N ASP A 302 16.75 12.54 4.81
CA ASP A 302 18.07 11.93 4.63
C ASP A 302 18.07 10.44 5.04
N LYS A 303 17.45 10.12 6.18
CA LYS A 303 17.23 8.73 6.62
C LYS A 303 16.41 7.94 5.60
N GLN A 304 15.43 8.57 4.94
CA GLN A 304 14.58 7.91 3.93
C GLN A 304 15.37 7.56 2.68
N ASP A 305 16.19 8.50 2.18
CA ASP A 305 17.03 8.25 1.01
C ASP A 305 18.08 7.17 1.33
N LYS A 306 18.70 7.24 2.50
CA LYS A 306 19.64 6.21 2.96
C LYS A 306 18.98 4.83 3.00
N LEU A 307 17.80 4.71 3.62
CA LEU A 307 17.02 3.47 3.66
C LEU A 307 16.66 2.99 2.25
N SER A 308 16.24 3.89 1.37
CA SER A 308 15.89 3.56 -0.02
C SER A 308 17.08 2.99 -0.78
N ARG A 309 18.27 3.59 -0.61
CA ARG A 309 19.53 3.08 -1.19
C ARG A 309 19.91 1.72 -0.63
N GLU A 310 19.72 1.51 0.66
CA GLU A 310 19.97 0.21 1.30
C GLU A 310 19.01 -0.87 0.76
N CYS A 311 17.70 -0.58 0.68
CA CYS A 311 16.72 -1.45 0.05
C CYS A 311 17.09 -1.78 -1.39
N PHE A 312 17.45 -0.78 -2.21
CA PHE A 312 17.85 -1.00 -3.60
C PHE A 312 19.05 -1.93 -3.73
N ARG A 313 20.11 -1.70 -2.95
CA ARG A 313 21.29 -2.58 -2.91
C ARG A 313 20.92 -3.99 -2.48
N SER A 314 20.03 -4.09 -1.50
CA SER A 314 19.55 -5.36 -0.97
C SER A 314 18.74 -6.15 -2.02
N LEU A 315 17.83 -5.49 -2.74
CA LEU A 315 17.09 -6.08 -3.87
C LEU A 315 18.05 -6.57 -4.95
N ARG A 316 19.05 -5.77 -5.30
CA ARG A 316 20.07 -6.15 -6.27
C ARG A 316 20.83 -7.40 -5.84
N ALA A 317 21.20 -7.49 -4.56
CA ALA A 317 21.87 -8.67 -4.02
C ALA A 317 20.96 -9.91 -4.06
N HIS A 318 19.71 -9.79 -3.61
CA HIS A 318 18.73 -10.89 -3.67
C HIS A 318 18.47 -11.36 -5.10
N LEU A 319 18.29 -10.43 -6.04
CA LEU A 319 18.11 -10.73 -7.46
C LEU A 319 19.33 -11.45 -8.03
N SER A 320 20.54 -11.00 -7.68
CA SER A 320 21.78 -11.66 -8.13
C SER A 320 21.86 -13.11 -7.63
N HIS A 321 21.53 -13.35 -6.35
CA HIS A 321 21.52 -14.71 -5.79
C HIS A 321 20.42 -15.58 -6.41
N PHE A 322 19.26 -15.00 -6.70
CA PHE A 322 18.20 -15.67 -7.44
C PHE A 322 18.69 -16.12 -8.82
N LEU A 323 19.27 -15.22 -9.61
CA LEU A 323 19.72 -15.52 -10.97
C LEU A 323 20.85 -16.55 -11.00
N LEU A 324 21.80 -16.48 -10.06
CA LEU A 324 22.84 -17.49 -9.91
C LEU A 324 22.26 -18.86 -9.54
N THR A 325 21.25 -18.90 -8.67
CA THR A 325 20.59 -20.15 -8.31
C THR A 325 19.81 -20.73 -9.49
N GLN A 326 19.13 -19.88 -10.26
CA GLN A 326 18.41 -20.29 -11.47
C GLN A 326 19.37 -20.84 -12.52
N GLU A 327 20.50 -20.16 -12.78
CA GLU A 327 21.53 -20.64 -13.69
C GLU A 327 22.04 -22.02 -13.27
N LEU A 328 22.32 -22.21 -11.98
CA LEU A 328 22.85 -23.46 -11.46
C LEU A 328 21.80 -24.58 -11.56
N ALA A 329 20.55 -24.28 -11.23
CA ALA A 329 19.44 -25.23 -11.35
C ALA A 329 19.21 -25.65 -12.81
N ILE A 330 19.28 -24.70 -13.76
CA ILE A 330 19.19 -25.01 -15.19
C ILE A 330 20.35 -25.93 -15.57
N ARG A 331 21.61 -25.56 -15.29
CA ARG A 331 22.78 -26.38 -15.62
C ARG A 331 22.71 -27.78 -15.03
N ASN A 332 22.23 -27.90 -13.79
CA ASN A 332 22.04 -29.17 -13.11
C ASN A 332 20.86 -29.98 -13.63
N SER A 333 20.02 -29.45 -14.53
CA SER A 333 18.88 -30.15 -15.11
C SER A 333 19.11 -30.58 -16.57
N LEU A 334 20.14 -30.02 -17.22
CA LEU A 334 20.40 -30.27 -18.64
C LEU A 334 21.15 -31.58 -18.87
N GLU A 335 20.67 -32.36 -19.83
CA GLU A 335 21.40 -33.49 -20.41
C GLU A 335 22.77 -33.07 -20.97
N PRO A 336 23.78 -33.97 -21.03
CA PRO A 336 25.16 -33.62 -21.36
C PRO A 336 25.33 -32.77 -22.63
N ASP A 337 24.59 -33.07 -23.70
CA ASP A 337 24.67 -32.32 -24.96
C ASP A 337 24.00 -30.94 -24.86
N SER A 338 22.88 -30.84 -24.17
CA SER A 338 22.22 -29.57 -23.90
C SER A 338 23.06 -28.70 -22.96
N LEU A 339 23.70 -29.29 -21.95
CA LEU A 339 24.62 -28.62 -21.05
C LEU A 339 25.85 -28.09 -21.79
N ARG A 340 26.40 -28.88 -22.72
CA ARG A 340 27.51 -28.45 -23.58
C ARG A 340 27.12 -27.21 -24.38
N ARG A 341 25.96 -27.26 -25.05
CA ARG A 341 25.43 -26.13 -25.83
C ARG A 341 25.15 -24.90 -24.96
N TRP A 342 24.60 -25.10 -23.76
CA TRP A 342 24.36 -24.02 -22.82
C TRP A 342 25.66 -23.31 -22.45
N LYS A 343 26.70 -24.06 -22.07
CA LYS A 343 28.04 -23.49 -21.77
C LYS A 343 28.64 -22.75 -22.96
N GLU A 344 28.48 -23.25 -24.18
CA GLU A 344 28.94 -22.54 -25.38
C GLU A 344 28.24 -21.18 -25.56
N LEU A 345 26.97 -21.07 -25.19
CA LEU A 345 26.19 -19.83 -25.30
C LEU A 345 26.42 -18.85 -24.14
N THR A 346 26.67 -19.35 -22.93
CA THR A 346 26.79 -18.52 -21.73
C THR A 346 28.22 -18.17 -21.32
N GLY A 347 29.21 -18.83 -21.92
CA GLY A 347 30.54 -18.96 -21.31
C GLY A 347 30.50 -19.85 -20.07
#